data_AF-K2N559-F1
#
_entry.id   AF-K2N559-F1
#
_cell.length_a   1.000
_cell.length_b   1.000
_cell.length_c   1.000
_cell.angle_alpha   90.00
_cell.angle_beta   90.00
_cell.angle_gamma   90.00
#
_symmetry.space_group_name_H-M   'P 1'
#
loop_
_entity.id
_entity.type
_entity.pdbx_description
1 polymer ?
#
loop_
_entity_poly.entity_id
_entity_poly.type
_entity_poly.pdbx_seq_one_letter_code
_entity_poly.pdbx_strand_id
1 'polypeptide(L)' 'MTRNIGGIDRVLRIVVGLVLLSLIFVLEGNARWWGLIGIVPLATGLMSSCPLYSLLGMSTCPLKKS' A
#
# COMPACT_ATOMS: atom_id res chain seq x y z
N MET A 1 15.86 -17.04 10.74
CA MET A 1 15.61 -16.27 9.50
C MET A 1 14.22 -15.63 9.58
N THR A 2 14.13 -14.30 9.57
CA THR A 2 12.86 -13.57 9.57
C THR A 2 12.35 -13.37 8.14
N ARG A 3 11.48 -14.27 7.65
CA ARG A 3 10.81 -14.10 6.35
C ARG A 3 9.83 -12.92 6.46
N ASN A 4 10.20 -11.76 5.91
CA ASN A 4 9.41 -10.52 5.99
C ASN A 4 8.26 -10.52 4.96
N ILE A 5 7.36 -11.51 5.06
CA ILE A 5 6.27 -11.76 4.11
C ILE A 5 5.34 -10.52 4.05
N GLY A 6 4.80 -10.11 5.19
CA GLY A 6 3.89 -8.95 5.27
C GLY A 6 4.51 -7.62 4.81
N GLY A 7 5.83 -7.45 4.91
CA GLY A 7 6.53 -6.27 4.39
C GLY A 7 6.60 -6.25 2.86
N ILE A 8 6.98 -7.37 2.24
CA ILE A 8 7.15 -7.48 0.78
C ILE A 8 5.78 -7.40 0.08
N ASP A 9 4.79 -8.16 0.55
CA ASP A 9 3.41 -8.11 0.03
C ASP A 9 2.80 -6.71 0.11
N ARG A 10 3.10 -5.95 1.18
CA ARG A 10 2.65 -4.56 1.32
C ARG A 10 3.34 -3.62 0.33
N VAL A 11 4.66 -3.69 0.20
CA VAL A 11 5.40 -2.86 -0.78
C VAL A 11 4.91 -3.15 -2.19
N LEU A 12 4.69 -4.43 -2.53
CA LEU A 12 4.13 -4.84 -3.81
C LEU A 12 2.75 -4.21 -4.06
N ARG A 13 1.83 -4.24 -3.09
CA ARG A 13 0.49 -3.60 -3.22
C ARG A 13 0.56 -2.09 -3.40
N ILE A 14 1.46 -1.40 -2.68
CA ILE A 14 1.66 0.05 -2.82
C ILE A 14 2.23 0.39 -4.21
N VAL A 15 3.26 -0.34 -4.65
CA VAL A 15 3.88 -0.13 -5.98
C VAL A 15 2.88 -0.41 -7.11
N VAL A 16 2.12 -1.50 -7.04
CA VAL A 16 1.06 -1.81 -8.02
C VAL A 16 -0.03 -0.74 -8.01
N GLY A 17 -0.42 -0.24 -6.82
CA GLY A 17 -1.38 0.86 -6.71
C GLY A 17 -0.90 2.17 -7.32
N LEU A 18 0.37 2.54 -7.10
CA LEU A 18 1.00 3.71 -7.71
C LEU A 18 1.15 3.58 -9.23
N VAL A 19 1.56 2.41 -9.72
CA VAL A 19 1.66 2.13 -11.17
C VAL A 19 0.30 2.21 -11.83
N LEU A 20 -0.75 1.59 -11.26
CA LEU A 20 -2.10 1.69 -11.80
C LEU A 20 -2.62 3.15 -11.74
N LEU A 21 -2.36 3.89 -10.67
CA LEU A 21 -2.76 5.30 -10.58
C LEU A 21 -2.03 6.21 -11.57
N SER A 22 -0.77 5.93 -11.94
CA SER A 22 -0.05 6.77 -12.90
C SER A 22 -0.62 6.67 -14.32
N LEU A 23 -1.30 5.57 -14.68
CA LEU A 23 -2.03 5.47 -15.96
C LEU A 23 -3.09 6.57 -16.13
N ILE A 24 -3.60 7.19 -15.05
CA ILE A 24 -4.51 8.35 -15.13
C ILE A 24 -3.88 9.55 -15.87
N PHE A 25 -2.56 9.66 -15.83
CA PHE A 25 -1.78 10.76 -16.41
C PHE A 25 -1.10 10.39 -17.73
N VAL A 26 -1.07 9.08 -18.08
CA VAL A 26 -0.39 8.56 -19.28
C VAL A 26 -1.38 8.17 -20.39
N LEU A 27 -2.59 7.76 -20.03
CA LEU A 27 -3.62 7.37 -21.01
C LEU A 27 -4.64 8.51 -21.21
N GLU A 28 -5.02 8.74 -22.46
CA GLU A 28 -6.05 9.71 -22.83
C GLU A 28 -7.44 9.06 -23.02
N GLY A 29 -8.47 9.91 -23.13
CA GLY A 29 -9.86 9.49 -23.33
C GLY A 29 -10.39 8.58 -22.21
N ASN A 30 -11.30 7.67 -22.54
CA ASN A 30 -11.96 6.80 -21.55
C ASN A 30 -11.00 5.79 -20.90
N ALA A 31 -9.84 5.50 -21.49
CA ALA A 31 -8.91 4.51 -20.94
C ALA A 31 -8.26 4.99 -19.62
N ARG A 32 -8.14 6.30 -19.42
CA ARG A 32 -7.72 6.99 -18.18
C ARG A 32 -8.41 6.45 -16.91
N TRP A 33 -9.72 6.17 -16.98
CA TRP A 33 -10.53 5.79 -15.82
C TRP A 33 -10.11 4.44 -15.21
N TRP A 34 -9.45 3.56 -15.98
CA TRP A 34 -8.90 2.30 -15.47
C TRP A 34 -7.83 2.52 -14.38
N GLY A 35 -7.13 3.65 -14.41
CA GLY A 35 -6.13 3.95 -13.37
C GLY A 35 -6.73 4.19 -11.98
N LEU A 36 -8.03 4.49 -11.87
CA LEU A 36 -8.73 4.57 -10.57
C LEU A 36 -8.77 3.21 -9.86
N ILE A 37 -8.64 2.09 -10.58
CA ILE A 37 -8.52 0.75 -9.97
C ILE A 37 -7.28 0.71 -9.06
N GLY A 38 -6.23 1.48 -9.37
CA GLY A 38 -5.04 1.64 -8.52
C GLY A 38 -5.30 2.21 -7.13
N ILE A 39 -6.40 2.95 -6.93
CA ILE A 39 -6.82 3.44 -5.61
C ILE A 39 -7.08 2.25 -4.67
N VAL A 40 -7.65 1.15 -5.15
CA VAL A 40 -8.01 0.01 -4.30
C VAL A 40 -6.78 -0.68 -3.67
N PRO A 41 -5.76 -1.15 -4.42
CA PRO A 41 -4.55 -1.72 -3.81
C PRO A 41 -3.67 -0.66 -3.14
N LEU A 42 -3.67 0.61 -3.57
CA LEU A 42 -2.96 1.69 -2.87
C LEU A 42 -3.58 1.92 -1.48
N ALA A 43 -4.88 2.20 -1.41
CA ALA A 43 -5.61 2.39 -0.16
C ALA A 43 -5.53 1.12 0.71
N THR A 44 -5.63 -0.08 0.12
CA THR A 44 -5.43 -1.33 0.87
C THR A 44 -4.01 -1.42 1.46
N GLY A 45 -2.95 -1.11 0.68
CA GLY A 45 -1.57 -1.15 1.16
C GLY A 45 -1.20 -0.03 2.15
N LEU A 46 -1.97 1.06 2.17
CA LEU A 46 -1.85 2.17 3.12
C LEU A 46 -2.69 1.97 4.38
N MET A 47 -3.88 1.36 4.29
CA MET A 47 -4.81 1.11 5.40
C MET A 47 -4.57 -0.24 6.11
N SER A 48 -4.12 -1.28 5.39
CA SER A 48 -3.66 -2.53 6.02
C SER A 48 -2.35 -2.33 6.80
N SER A 49 -1.76 -1.14 6.71
CA SER A 49 -0.80 -0.65 7.68
C SER A 49 -1.46 0.39 8.58
N CYS A 50 -1.13 0.31 9.87
CA CYS A 50 -0.84 1.53 10.63
C CYS A 50 0.66 1.81 10.40
N PRO A 51 1.05 2.65 9.41
CA PRO A 51 2.45 2.74 8.99
C PRO A 51 3.28 3.66 9.87
N LEU A 52 2.60 4.60 10.55
CA LEU A 52 3.18 5.74 11.25
C LEU A 52 4.09 5.27 12.39
N TYR A 53 3.53 4.58 13.38
CA TYR A 53 3.73 3.13 13.42
C TYR A 53 5.18 2.64 13.28
N SER A 54 5.34 1.60 12.45
CA SER A 54 6.63 0.93 12.20
C SER A 54 7.71 1.79 11.53
N LEU A 55 7.40 3.02 11.08
CA LEU A 55 8.38 3.91 10.42
C LEU A 55 8.89 5.04 11.33
N LEU A 56 8.14 5.46 12.35
CA LEU A 56 8.58 6.40 13.39
C LEU A 56 9.25 5.71 14.60
N GLY A 57 9.54 4.40 14.50
CA GLY A 57 10.21 3.62 15.55
C GLY A 57 9.40 3.36 16.82
N MET A 58 8.18 3.88 16.92
CA MET A 58 7.27 3.61 18.04
C MET A 58 6.28 2.51 17.67
N SER A 59 6.18 1.46 18.48
CA SER A 59 5.16 0.41 18.32
C SER A 59 3.84 0.89 18.92
N THR A 60 2.89 1.35 18.09
CA THR A 60 1.62 1.99 18.52
C THR A 60 0.72 1.04 19.34
N CYS A 61 0.87 -0.28 19.16
CA CYS A 61 0.12 -1.31 19.90
C CYS A 61 1.05 -2.08 20.87
N PRO A 62 1.10 -1.72 22.16
CA PRO A 62 1.67 -2.57 23.19
C PRO A 62 0.73 -3.75 23.51
N LEU A 63 0.64 -4.72 22.60
CA LEU A 63 -0.02 -6.02 22.83
C LEU A 63 0.83 -6.87 23.79
N LYS A 64 0.91 -6.44 25.05
CA LYS A 64 1.70 -7.05 26.10
C LYS A 64 0.85 -7.96 26.99
N LYS A 65 1.03 -9.27 26.78
CA LYS A 65 0.68 -10.38 27.69
C LYS A 65 -0.78 -10.53 28.11
N SER A 66 -1.40 -11.63 27.68
CA SER A 66 -1.39 -12.82 28.56
C SER A 66 -0.35 -13.79 28.01
#